data_AF-A0A950S4L5-F1
#
_entry.id   AF-A0A950S4L5-F1
#
_cell.length_a   1.000
_cell.length_b   1.000
_cell.length_c   1.000
_cell.angle_alpha   90.00
_cell.angle_beta   90.00
_cell.angle_gamma   90.00
#
_symmetry.space_group_name_H-M   'P 1'
#
loop_
_entity.id
_entity.type
_entity.pdbx_description
1 polymer ?
#
loop_
_entity_poly.entity_id
_entity_poly.type
_entity_poly.pdbx_seq_one_letter_code
_entity_poly.pdbx_strand_id
1 'polypeptide(L)'
;MAELTDKVENALNETRMLILGSQVLLAFQYQGVFQPGFDRLATDVQHLKLLALLLMLVAVGLLLAPGAYHQIAEKGEDTRRVVAFTNRIAALALLPFALAIGINLFVASDGVLGRTPALVVGILGGGLAISMWYGVEWLVRIYTRSISGVSQAMRESVAAAQEEMAMANGTPLSAKIKQVLTEARVVLPGVQALLGFQFIAMLTDAFEKLPKQLQYVHVASLGCIALSMILLLAPAAFHRIVERGEDTQRIQSFSSAMVLAALVPLALGLSGDLLVVAEKVSGSTAFAVSVAAVVLVFCLGLWFGLTLALRWWRPSTDPSAGLHNRSTGARAELVSRQ
;
A
#
# COMPACT_ATOMS: atom_id res chain seq x y z
N MET A 1 1.88 -30.72 4.49
CA MET A 1 3.13 -30.19 3.89
C MET A 1 2.82 -29.05 2.93
N ALA A 2 1.89 -29.20 1.97
CA ALA A 2 1.46 -28.13 1.06
C ALA A 2 1.10 -26.80 1.76
N GLU A 3 0.32 -26.82 2.84
CA GLU A 3 -0.06 -25.61 3.58
C GLU A 3 1.14 -24.87 4.20
N LEU A 4 2.19 -25.59 4.61
CA LEU A 4 3.38 -24.99 5.22
C LEU A 4 4.26 -24.32 4.16
N THR A 5 4.47 -25.00 3.03
CA THR A 5 5.18 -24.46 1.88
C THR A 5 4.51 -23.19 1.38
N ASP A 6 3.19 -23.18 1.23
CA ASP A 6 2.42 -21.98 0.87
C ASP A 6 2.62 -20.82 1.87
N LYS A 7 2.65 -21.12 3.18
CA LYS A 7 2.87 -20.11 4.23
C LYS A 7 4.29 -19.54 4.20
N VAL A 8 5.32 -20.36 3.95
CA VAL A 8 6.71 -19.91 3.82
C VAL A 8 6.87 -19.06 2.56
N GLU A 9 6.35 -19.53 1.43
CA GLU A 9 6.39 -18.80 0.16
C GLU A 9 5.73 -17.43 0.29
N ASN A 10 4.52 -17.38 0.85
CA ASN A 10 3.81 -16.12 1.09
C ASN A 10 4.63 -15.15 1.95
N ALA A 11 5.15 -15.61 3.08
CA ALA A 11 5.92 -14.77 4.01
C ALA A 11 7.21 -14.21 3.38
N LEU A 12 7.93 -15.05 2.62
CA LEU A 12 9.14 -14.64 1.92
C LEU A 12 8.84 -13.68 0.76
N ASN A 13 7.82 -13.98 -0.04
CA ASN A 13 7.37 -13.08 -1.10
C ASN A 13 6.96 -11.73 -0.52
N GLU A 14 6.22 -11.73 0.59
CA GLU A 14 5.83 -10.51 1.30
C GLU A 14 7.00 -9.62 1.68
N THR A 15 8.05 -10.22 2.23
CA THR A 15 9.24 -9.49 2.62
C THR A 15 10.00 -8.98 1.40
N ARG A 16 10.15 -9.80 0.34
CA ARG A 16 10.81 -9.42 -0.92
C ARG A 16 10.20 -8.18 -1.57
N MET A 17 8.88 -8.02 -1.49
CA MET A 17 8.21 -6.84 -2.06
C MET A 17 8.55 -5.56 -1.30
N LEU A 18 8.56 -5.62 0.04
CA LEU A 18 8.94 -4.48 0.87
C LEU A 18 10.41 -4.12 0.65
N ILE A 19 11.27 -5.11 0.38
CA ILE A 19 12.69 -4.91 0.08
C ILE A 19 12.88 -4.08 -1.17
N LEU A 20 12.28 -4.48 -2.30
CA LEU A 20 12.50 -3.79 -3.59
C LEU A 20 12.18 -2.30 -3.47
N GLY A 21 11.06 -2.01 -2.83
CA GLY A 21 10.63 -0.66 -2.51
C GLY A 21 11.56 0.14 -1.60
N SER A 22 12.00 -0.49 -0.52
CA SER A 22 12.91 0.12 0.46
C SER A 22 14.29 0.38 -0.14
N GLN A 23 14.76 -0.48 -1.04
CA GLN A 23 16.03 -0.32 -1.75
C GLN A 23 15.99 0.89 -2.69
N VAL A 24 14.88 1.09 -3.41
CA VAL A 24 14.66 2.26 -4.27
C VAL A 24 14.74 3.55 -3.45
N LEU A 25 14.00 3.63 -2.32
CA LEU A 25 14.06 4.80 -1.44
C LEU A 25 15.45 5.01 -0.82
N LEU A 26 16.13 3.93 -0.42
CA LEU A 26 17.48 4.00 0.12
C LEU A 26 18.48 4.54 -0.91
N ALA A 27 18.39 4.09 -2.16
CA ALA A 27 19.23 4.58 -3.26
C ALA A 27 19.05 6.10 -3.45
N PHE A 28 17.82 6.59 -3.37
CA PHE A 28 17.56 8.02 -3.48
C PHE A 28 18.06 8.82 -2.28
N GLN A 29 18.02 8.26 -1.07
CA GLN A 29 18.61 8.91 0.09
C GLN A 29 20.13 9.01 -0.04
N TYR A 30 20.80 7.98 -0.57
CA TYR A 30 22.22 8.08 -0.92
C TYR A 30 22.48 9.19 -1.93
N GLN A 31 21.72 9.21 -3.03
CA GLN A 31 21.88 10.23 -4.07
C GLN A 31 21.62 11.65 -3.55
N GLY A 32 20.67 11.80 -2.62
CA GLY A 32 20.29 13.10 -2.06
C GLY A 32 21.41 13.81 -1.31
N VAL A 33 22.38 13.09 -0.73
CA VAL A 33 23.54 13.69 -0.04
C VAL A 33 24.50 14.35 -1.02
N PHE A 34 24.53 13.89 -2.27
CA PHE A 34 25.40 14.43 -3.32
C PHE A 34 24.74 15.52 -4.16
N GLN A 35 23.51 15.94 -3.82
CA GLN A 35 22.84 17.01 -4.53
C GLN A 35 23.29 18.39 -4.03
N PRO A 36 23.43 19.41 -4.90
CA PRO A 36 23.91 20.74 -4.50
C PRO A 36 23.14 21.41 -3.36
N GLY A 37 21.84 21.13 -3.25
CA GLY A 37 20.98 21.66 -2.20
C GLY A 37 21.22 21.04 -0.83
N PHE A 38 21.92 19.90 -0.72
CA PHE A 38 22.27 19.31 0.57
C PHE A 38 23.21 20.22 1.39
N ASP A 39 24.18 20.84 0.73
CA ASP A 39 25.16 21.72 1.37
C ASP A 39 24.53 23.04 1.88
N ARG A 40 23.33 23.37 1.40
CA ARG A 40 22.55 24.54 1.84
C ARG A 40 21.65 24.24 3.03
N LEU A 41 21.42 22.97 3.35
CA LEU A 41 20.61 22.59 4.50
C LEU A 41 21.32 22.98 5.80
N ALA A 42 20.55 23.34 6.82
CA ALA A 42 21.08 23.52 8.16
C ALA A 42 21.68 22.20 8.67
N THR A 43 22.74 22.29 9.48
CA THR A 43 23.52 21.13 9.95
C THR A 43 22.65 20.09 10.67
N ASP A 44 21.65 20.53 11.42
CA ASP A 44 20.70 19.64 12.10
C ASP A 44 19.79 18.88 11.11
N VAL A 45 19.39 19.51 10.01
CA VAL A 45 18.63 18.88 8.91
C VAL A 45 19.49 17.86 8.16
N GLN A 46 20.79 18.14 7.98
CA GLN A 46 21.74 17.19 7.42
C GLN A 46 21.90 15.95 8.32
N HIS A 47 21.99 16.14 9.63
CA HIS A 47 22.03 15.02 10.59
C HIS A 47 20.72 14.22 10.59
N LEU A 48 19.56 14.88 10.46
CA LEU A 48 18.28 14.19 10.31
C LEU A 48 18.23 13.35 9.03
N LYS A 49 18.78 13.83 7.91
CA LYS A 49 18.93 13.00 6.71
C LYS A 49 19.82 11.79 6.92
N LEU A 50 20.95 11.95 7.61
CA LEU A 50 21.82 10.83 7.96
C LEU A 50 21.08 9.82 8.85
N LEU A 51 20.31 10.29 9.83
CA LEU A 51 19.48 9.45 10.68
C LEU A 51 18.42 8.68 9.87
N ALA A 52 17.72 9.34 8.95
CA ALA A 52 16.75 8.68 8.08
C ALA A 52 17.39 7.59 7.20
N LEU A 53 18.59 7.85 6.69
CA LEU A 53 19.38 6.89 5.91
C LEU A 53 19.79 5.68 6.75
N LEU A 54 20.27 5.90 7.98
CA LEU A 54 20.62 4.83 8.91
C LEU A 54 19.39 3.98 9.28
N LEU A 55 18.25 4.62 9.53
CA LEU A 55 16.98 3.92 9.78
C LEU A 55 16.56 3.07 8.57
N MET A 56 16.68 3.60 7.35
CA MET A 56 16.41 2.83 6.14
C MET A 56 17.38 1.66 5.95
N LEU A 57 18.66 1.83 6.28
CA LEU A 57 19.63 0.73 6.26
C LEU A 57 19.25 -0.38 7.24
N VAL A 58 18.84 -0.02 8.45
CA VAL A 58 18.32 -0.98 9.44
C VAL A 58 17.07 -1.67 8.89
N ALA A 59 16.12 -0.93 8.31
CA ALA A 59 14.92 -1.49 7.73
C ALA A 59 15.23 -2.50 6.60
N VAL A 60 16.10 -2.14 5.66
CA VAL A 60 16.53 -3.03 4.57
C VAL A 60 17.28 -4.25 5.10
N GLY A 61 18.20 -4.06 6.06
CA GLY A 61 18.93 -5.17 6.70
C GLY A 61 18.00 -6.16 7.39
N LEU A 62 17.00 -5.67 8.12
CA LEU A 62 15.95 -6.50 8.71
C LEU A 62 15.15 -7.22 7.62
N LEU A 63 14.70 -6.53 6.57
CA LEU A 63 13.91 -7.17 5.51
C LEU A 63 14.71 -8.20 4.68
N LEU A 64 16.03 -8.10 4.61
CA LEU A 64 16.88 -9.12 3.95
C LEU A 64 17.12 -10.36 4.83
N ALA A 65 16.96 -10.25 6.15
CA ALA A 65 17.29 -11.31 7.09
C ALA A 65 16.48 -12.62 6.90
N PRO A 66 15.17 -12.60 6.57
CA PRO A 66 14.39 -13.84 6.38
C PRO A 66 14.93 -14.76 5.28
N GLY A 67 15.36 -14.19 4.15
CA GLY A 67 15.97 -14.97 3.07
C GLY A 67 17.29 -15.60 3.48
N ALA A 68 18.12 -14.84 4.21
CA ALA A 68 19.37 -15.35 4.77
C ALA A 68 19.12 -16.44 5.82
N TYR A 69 18.15 -16.24 6.71
CA TYR A 69 17.77 -17.23 7.73
C TYR A 69 17.26 -18.53 7.09
N HIS A 70 16.38 -18.43 6.10
CA HIS A 70 15.86 -19.59 5.38
C HIS A 70 16.98 -20.43 4.75
N GLN A 71 17.95 -19.78 4.10
CA GLN A 71 19.04 -20.48 3.43
C GLN A 71 20.15 -20.97 4.37
N ILE A 72 20.49 -20.22 5.42
CA ILE A 72 21.63 -20.52 6.29
C ILE A 72 21.21 -21.39 7.47
N ALA A 73 20.17 -20.99 8.20
CA ALA A 73 19.76 -21.67 9.43
C ALA A 73 18.88 -22.90 9.13
N GLU A 74 18.02 -22.80 8.13
CA GLU A 74 17.05 -23.86 7.79
C GLU A 74 17.45 -24.61 6.50
N LYS A 75 18.60 -24.28 5.88
CA LYS A 75 19.15 -24.96 4.68
C LYS A 75 18.17 -25.02 3.50
N GLY A 76 17.25 -24.06 3.40
CA GLY A 76 16.22 -24.01 2.37
C GLY A 76 14.98 -24.88 2.64
N GLU A 77 14.85 -25.45 3.83
CA GLU A 77 13.68 -26.23 4.23
C GLU A 77 12.53 -25.33 4.72
N ASP A 78 11.32 -25.63 4.26
CA ASP A 78 10.11 -24.92 4.67
C ASP A 78 9.72 -25.32 6.10
N THR A 79 10.01 -24.45 7.07
CA THR A 79 9.66 -24.68 8.47
C THR A 79 8.80 -23.57 9.08
N ARG A 80 8.04 -23.93 10.12
CA ARG A 80 7.24 -22.94 10.90
C ARG A 80 8.11 -21.87 11.55
N ARG A 81 9.40 -22.17 11.79
CA ARG A 81 10.37 -21.21 12.33
C ARG A 81 10.67 -20.09 11.34
N VAL A 82 10.77 -20.41 10.04
CA VAL A 82 10.93 -19.40 8.96
C VAL A 82 9.76 -18.44 8.98
N VAL A 83 8.52 -18.94 9.01
CA VAL A 83 7.30 -18.10 9.04
C VAL A 83 7.31 -17.18 10.27
N ALA A 84 7.55 -17.73 11.46
CA ALA A 84 7.56 -16.96 12.70
C ALA A 84 8.68 -15.90 12.74
N PHE A 85 9.88 -16.24 12.26
CA PHE A 85 11.00 -15.33 12.17
C PHE A 85 10.73 -14.20 11.16
N THR A 86 10.25 -14.56 9.98
CA THR A 86 9.88 -13.62 8.90
C THR A 86 8.84 -12.62 9.39
N ASN A 87 7.78 -13.10 10.04
CA ASN A 87 6.70 -12.26 10.53
C ASN A 87 7.19 -11.26 11.59
N ARG A 88 8.05 -11.70 12.53
CA ARG A 88 8.62 -10.84 13.58
C ARG A 88 9.57 -9.78 13.01
N ILE A 89 10.51 -10.19 12.18
CA ILE A 89 11.53 -9.31 11.63
C ILE A 89 10.90 -8.27 10.70
N ALA A 90 9.98 -8.70 9.84
CA ALA A 90 9.32 -7.78 8.94
C ALA A 90 8.41 -6.81 9.71
N ALA A 91 7.79 -7.24 10.82
CA ALA A 91 7.08 -6.36 11.75
C ALA A 91 8.00 -5.37 12.46
N LEU A 92 9.22 -5.74 12.83
CA LEU A 92 10.22 -4.82 13.39
C LEU A 92 10.73 -3.81 12.35
N ALA A 93 10.82 -4.20 11.08
CA ALA A 93 11.34 -3.35 10.00
C ALA A 93 10.43 -2.17 9.63
N LEU A 94 9.12 -2.25 9.90
CA LEU A 94 8.18 -1.16 9.58
C LEU A 94 8.40 0.09 10.44
N LEU A 95 8.91 -0.05 11.67
CA LEU A 95 9.13 1.07 12.58
C LEU A 95 10.22 2.03 12.08
N PRO A 96 11.47 1.58 11.83
CA PRO A 96 12.48 2.47 11.28
C PRO A 96 12.08 3.03 9.91
N PHE A 97 11.33 2.27 9.11
CA PHE A 97 10.78 2.74 7.85
C PHE A 97 9.76 3.88 8.02
N ALA A 98 8.83 3.77 8.99
CA ALA A 98 7.86 4.82 9.30
C ALA A 98 8.53 6.10 9.83
N LEU A 99 9.53 5.94 10.70
CA LEU A 99 10.31 7.05 11.22
C LEU A 99 11.08 7.76 10.09
N ALA A 100 11.68 6.99 9.17
CA ALA A 100 12.37 7.55 8.02
C ALA A 100 11.40 8.34 7.12
N ILE A 101 10.17 7.90 6.90
CA ILE A 101 9.15 8.68 6.15
C ILE A 101 8.88 10.01 6.85
N GLY A 102 8.63 10.00 8.16
CA GLY A 102 8.37 11.23 8.93
C GLY A 102 9.53 12.23 8.85
N ILE A 103 10.77 11.74 9.00
CA ILE A 103 11.96 12.58 8.86
C ILE A 103 12.09 13.13 7.44
N ASN A 104 11.93 12.29 6.41
CA ASN A 104 12.04 12.75 5.03
C ASN A 104 10.99 13.80 4.69
N LEU A 105 9.74 13.62 5.14
CA LEU A 105 8.66 14.59 4.96
C LEU A 105 8.96 15.92 5.68
N PHE A 106 9.51 15.88 6.89
CA PHE A 106 10.02 17.07 7.57
C PHE A 106 11.09 17.77 6.73
N VAL A 107 12.13 17.04 6.31
CA VAL A 107 13.26 17.61 5.57
C VAL A 107 12.82 18.22 4.24
N ALA A 108 11.91 17.56 3.51
CA ALA A 108 11.35 18.12 2.28
C ALA A 108 10.60 19.43 2.54
N SER A 109 9.73 19.44 3.55
CA SER A 109 8.89 20.60 3.80
C SER A 109 9.61 21.77 4.46
N ASP A 110 10.72 21.55 5.17
CA ASP A 110 11.45 22.60 5.91
C ASP A 110 11.91 23.76 5.01
N GLY A 111 12.52 23.44 3.87
CA GLY A 111 13.01 24.45 2.93
C GLY A 111 11.93 25.27 2.22
N VAL A 112 10.66 24.83 2.29
CA VAL A 112 9.54 25.44 1.55
C VAL A 112 8.52 26.08 2.49
N LEU A 113 8.05 25.34 3.49
CA LEU A 113 7.01 25.78 4.42
C LEU A 113 7.58 26.46 5.68
N GLY A 114 8.88 26.31 5.93
CA GLY A 114 9.52 26.68 7.17
C GLY A 114 9.41 25.60 8.27
N ARG A 115 10.14 25.81 9.36
CA ARG A 115 10.38 24.81 10.42
C ARG A 115 9.11 24.28 11.10
N THR A 116 8.22 25.17 11.53
CA THR A 116 7.05 24.76 12.34
C THR A 116 6.05 23.94 11.52
N PRO A 117 5.61 24.38 10.32
CA PRO A 117 4.73 23.56 9.48
C PRO A 117 5.41 22.26 9.05
N ALA A 118 6.71 22.31 8.76
CA ALA A 118 7.45 21.10 8.39
C ALA A 118 7.49 20.05 9.50
N LEU A 119 7.65 20.49 10.75
CA LEU A 119 7.59 19.60 11.91
C LEU A 119 6.23 18.92 12.02
N VAL A 120 5.15 19.68 11.82
CA VAL A 120 3.79 19.13 11.81
C VAL A 120 3.64 18.11 10.68
N VAL A 121 4.10 18.42 9.47
CA VAL A 121 4.05 17.50 8.32
C VAL A 121 4.82 16.20 8.60
N GLY A 122 6.03 16.30 9.16
CA GLY A 122 6.84 15.13 9.51
C GLY A 122 6.22 14.27 10.62
N ILE A 123 5.72 14.89 11.69
CA ILE A 123 5.05 14.20 12.79
C ILE A 123 3.75 13.55 12.31
N LEU A 124 2.92 14.25 11.54
CA LEU A 124 1.68 13.71 11.01
C LEU A 124 1.96 12.56 10.04
N GLY A 125 2.93 12.70 9.13
CA GLY A 125 3.28 11.64 8.19
C GLY A 125 3.84 10.39 8.86
N GLY A 126 4.80 10.55 9.78
CA GLY A 126 5.35 9.42 10.54
C GLY A 126 4.34 8.79 11.49
N GLY A 127 3.56 9.61 12.20
CA GLY A 127 2.48 9.16 13.08
C GLY A 127 1.36 8.45 12.32
N LEU A 128 0.99 8.94 11.13
CA LEU A 128 0.04 8.27 10.25
C LEU A 128 0.56 6.91 9.80
N ALA A 129 1.83 6.81 9.39
CA ALA A 129 2.45 5.53 9.03
C ALA A 129 2.43 4.53 10.20
N ILE A 130 2.86 4.96 11.39
CA ILE A 130 2.86 4.11 12.59
C ILE A 130 1.44 3.68 12.96
N SER A 131 0.48 4.61 12.96
CA SER A 131 -0.92 4.31 13.29
C SER A 131 -1.58 3.40 12.26
N MET A 132 -1.32 3.57 10.97
CA MET A 132 -1.85 2.68 9.92
C MET A 132 -1.24 1.28 10.00
N TRP A 133 0.05 1.16 10.28
CA TRP A 133 0.74 -0.13 10.22
C TRP A 133 0.68 -0.93 11.51
N TYR A 134 0.74 -0.26 12.66
CA TYR A 134 0.67 -0.89 13.99
C TYR A 134 -0.64 -0.58 14.72
N GLY A 135 -1.17 0.64 14.59
CA GLY A 135 -2.38 1.08 15.31
C GLY A 135 -3.65 0.35 14.89
N VAL A 136 -3.72 -0.19 13.68
CA VAL A 136 -4.86 -1.02 13.25
C VAL A 136 -4.96 -2.31 14.06
N GLU A 137 -3.85 -2.86 14.55
CA GLU A 137 -3.87 -3.99 15.50
C GLU A 137 -4.60 -3.64 16.80
N TRP A 138 -4.34 -2.44 17.33
CA TRP A 138 -4.95 -1.95 18.55
C TRP A 138 -6.47 -1.73 18.39
N LEU A 139 -6.90 -1.12 17.28
CA LEU A 139 -8.32 -0.92 16.93
C LEU A 139 -9.06 -2.26 16.79
N VAL A 140 -8.45 -3.22 16.10
CA VAL A 140 -9.01 -4.56 15.92
C VAL A 140 -9.13 -5.29 17.25
N ARG A 141 -8.08 -5.27 18.08
CA ARG A 141 -8.11 -5.92 19.40
C ARG A 141 -9.21 -5.34 20.29
N ILE A 142 -9.47 -4.03 20.24
CA ILE A 142 -10.58 -3.39 20.97
C ILE A 142 -11.94 -3.85 20.45
N TYR A 143 -12.11 -3.88 19.12
CA TYR A 143 -13.37 -4.29 18.51
C TYR A 143 -13.67 -5.78 18.75
N THR A 144 -12.68 -6.66 18.58
CA THR A 144 -12.84 -8.12 18.75
C THR A 144 -13.02 -8.52 20.22
N ARG A 145 -12.45 -7.78 21.18
CA ARG A 145 -12.69 -8.00 22.62
C ARG A 145 -14.16 -7.81 23.00
N SER A 146 -14.88 -6.95 22.26
CA SER A 146 -16.33 -6.73 22.42
C SER A 146 -17.21 -7.86 21.84
N ILE A 147 -16.70 -8.65 20.88
CA ILE A 147 -17.45 -9.71 20.15
C ILE A 147 -17.12 -11.13 20.66
N SER A 148 -16.40 -11.26 21.77
CA SER A 148 -15.95 -12.56 22.33
C SER A 148 -17.04 -13.35 23.08
N GLY A 149 -18.22 -13.48 22.47
CA GLY A 149 -19.35 -14.31 22.95
C GLY A 149 -19.82 -15.41 21.99
N VAL A 150 -19.11 -15.67 20.89
CA VAL A 150 -19.53 -16.71 19.91
C VAL A 150 -18.73 -18.00 20.13
N SER A 151 -19.45 -19.10 20.41
CA SER A 151 -18.90 -20.44 20.61
C SER A 151 -17.98 -20.88 19.46
N GLN A 152 -16.82 -21.42 19.80
CA GLN A 152 -15.77 -21.87 18.88
C GLN A 152 -16.26 -22.91 17.86
N ALA A 153 -17.22 -23.74 18.26
CA ALA A 153 -17.88 -24.71 17.39
C ALA A 153 -18.68 -24.08 16.23
N MET A 154 -19.24 -22.88 16.42
CA MET A 154 -19.95 -22.14 15.37
C MET A 154 -18.97 -21.54 14.35
N ARG A 155 -17.76 -21.15 14.78
CA ARG A 155 -16.74 -20.65 13.85
C ARG A 155 -16.21 -21.76 12.96
N GLU A 156 -15.98 -22.96 13.53
CA GLU A 156 -15.53 -24.12 12.78
C GLU A 156 -16.57 -24.60 11.77
N SER A 157 -17.87 -24.61 12.15
CA SER A 157 -18.94 -24.99 11.21
C SER A 157 -19.15 -23.96 10.09
N VAL A 158 -19.04 -22.66 10.38
CA VAL A 158 -19.13 -21.60 9.37
C VAL A 158 -17.90 -21.61 8.45
N ALA A 159 -16.70 -21.86 8.96
CA ALA A 159 -15.48 -21.97 8.15
C ALA A 159 -15.55 -23.15 7.18
N ALA A 160 -15.97 -24.33 7.65
CA ALA A 160 -16.14 -25.52 6.82
C ALA A 160 -17.23 -25.31 5.74
N ALA A 161 -18.35 -24.68 6.09
CA ALA A 161 -19.41 -24.34 5.13
C ALA A 161 -18.97 -23.29 4.10
N GLN A 162 -18.13 -22.33 4.50
CA GLN A 162 -17.53 -21.36 3.56
C GLN A 162 -16.52 -22.02 2.62
N GLU A 163 -15.79 -23.04 3.08
CA GLU A 163 -14.85 -23.81 2.26
C GLU A 163 -15.58 -24.64 1.19
N GLU A 164 -16.67 -25.32 1.56
CA GLU A 164 -17.54 -26.02 0.61
C GLU A 164 -18.21 -25.06 -0.39
N MET A 165 -18.69 -23.89 0.06
CA MET A 165 -19.26 -22.88 -0.83
C MET A 165 -18.22 -22.21 -1.75
N ALA A 166 -16.99 -22.00 -1.27
CA ALA A 166 -15.89 -21.46 -2.07
C ALA A 166 -15.44 -22.42 -3.17
N MET A 167 -15.57 -23.73 -2.94
CA MET A 167 -15.35 -24.77 -3.96
C MET A 167 -16.50 -24.85 -4.98
N ALA A 168 -17.70 -24.36 -4.63
CA ALA A 168 -18.89 -24.41 -5.48
C ALA A 168 -19.17 -23.11 -6.27
N ASN A 169 -18.68 -21.93 -5.83
CA ASN A 169 -18.89 -20.66 -6.53
C ASN A 169 -17.73 -19.66 -6.29
N GLY A 170 -16.88 -19.48 -7.31
CA GLY A 170 -15.93 -18.36 -7.43
C GLY A 170 -14.51 -18.63 -6.94
N THR A 171 -13.65 -17.61 -7.04
CA THR A 171 -12.24 -17.67 -6.65
C THR A 171 -12.09 -17.84 -5.12
N PRO A 172 -11.26 -18.78 -4.63
CA PRO A 172 -11.05 -19.01 -3.21
C PRO A 172 -10.48 -17.77 -2.50
N LEU A 173 -10.80 -17.61 -1.21
CA LEU A 173 -10.45 -16.41 -0.43
C LEU A 173 -8.94 -16.16 -0.37
N SER A 174 -8.14 -17.21 -0.12
CA SER A 174 -6.67 -17.12 -0.14
C SER A 174 -6.16 -16.59 -1.47
N ALA A 175 -6.72 -17.06 -2.60
CA ALA A 175 -6.35 -16.56 -3.92
C ALA A 175 -6.75 -15.08 -4.12
N LYS A 176 -7.92 -14.65 -3.63
CA LYS A 176 -8.32 -13.22 -3.66
C LYS A 176 -7.38 -12.34 -2.84
N ILE A 177 -6.95 -12.80 -1.66
CA ILE A 177 -6.00 -12.05 -0.81
C ILE A 177 -4.64 -11.98 -1.49
N LYS A 178 -4.10 -13.12 -1.97
CA LYS A 178 -2.86 -13.17 -2.76
C LYS A 178 -2.94 -12.21 -3.96
N GLN A 179 -4.06 -12.17 -4.66
CA GLN A 179 -4.26 -11.29 -5.81
C GLN A 179 -4.26 -9.80 -5.42
N VAL A 180 -5.06 -9.38 -4.43
CA VAL A 180 -5.11 -7.97 -4.01
C VAL A 180 -3.77 -7.50 -3.45
N LEU A 181 -3.08 -8.35 -2.68
CA LEU A 181 -1.72 -8.04 -2.24
C LEU A 181 -0.77 -7.93 -3.46
N THR A 182 -0.90 -8.80 -4.47
CA THR A 182 -0.18 -8.71 -5.76
C THR A 182 -0.45 -7.43 -6.52
N GLU A 183 -1.70 -6.98 -6.58
CA GLU A 183 -2.04 -5.69 -7.18
C GLU A 183 -1.36 -4.54 -6.44
N ALA A 184 -1.40 -4.52 -5.10
CA ALA A 184 -0.68 -3.52 -4.30
C ALA A 184 0.83 -3.56 -4.56
N ARG A 185 1.41 -4.76 -4.67
CA ARG A 185 2.84 -5.01 -4.87
C ARG A 185 3.37 -4.50 -6.19
N VAL A 186 2.57 -4.59 -7.26
CA VAL A 186 2.98 -4.10 -8.58
C VAL A 186 3.06 -2.57 -8.58
N VAL A 187 2.19 -1.91 -7.82
CA VAL A 187 2.11 -0.44 -7.76
C VAL A 187 3.15 0.14 -6.79
N LEU A 188 3.42 -0.54 -5.68
CA LEU A 188 4.20 -0.01 -4.56
C LEU A 188 5.63 0.47 -4.94
N PRO A 189 6.47 -0.30 -5.67
CA PRO A 189 7.78 0.17 -6.10
C PRO A 189 7.71 1.43 -6.97
N GLY A 190 6.66 1.57 -7.79
CA GLY A 190 6.43 2.76 -8.59
C GLY A 190 6.17 4.00 -7.74
N VAL A 191 5.29 3.89 -6.74
CA VAL A 191 5.00 5.01 -5.81
C VAL A 191 6.23 5.40 -4.99
N GLN A 192 7.01 4.41 -4.55
CA GLN A 192 8.27 4.65 -3.84
C GLN A 192 9.33 5.30 -4.72
N ALA A 193 9.36 4.93 -6.00
CA ALA A 193 10.24 5.57 -6.97
C ALA A 193 9.89 7.05 -7.14
N LEU A 194 8.61 7.35 -7.38
CA LEU A 194 8.10 8.72 -7.49
C LEU A 194 8.46 9.55 -6.25
N LEU A 195 8.20 8.99 -5.06
CA LEU A 195 8.48 9.65 -3.80
C LEU A 195 9.97 10.03 -3.66
N GLY A 196 10.87 9.08 -3.96
CA GLY A 196 12.30 9.32 -3.86
C GLY A 196 12.85 10.29 -4.91
N PHE A 197 12.35 10.25 -6.15
CA PHE A 197 12.70 11.22 -7.18
C PHE A 197 12.21 12.63 -6.82
N GLN A 198 11.00 12.77 -6.30
CA GLN A 198 10.50 14.05 -5.80
C GLN A 198 11.37 14.58 -4.66
N PHE A 199 11.80 13.73 -3.73
CA PHE A 199 12.73 14.13 -2.65
C PHE A 199 14.06 14.65 -3.18
N ILE A 200 14.64 13.99 -4.19
CA ILE A 200 15.89 14.43 -4.81
C ILE A 200 15.71 15.75 -5.54
N ALA A 201 14.61 15.90 -6.29
CA ALA A 201 14.33 17.11 -7.06
C ALA A 201 14.41 18.36 -6.17
N MET A 202 13.93 18.28 -4.93
CA MET A 202 13.96 19.38 -3.97
C MET A 202 15.36 19.84 -3.55
N LEU A 203 16.36 19.00 -3.74
CA LEU A 203 17.76 19.31 -3.42
C LEU A 203 18.54 19.80 -4.64
N THR A 204 17.88 20.00 -5.78
CA THR A 204 18.53 20.51 -6.97
C THR A 204 18.48 22.04 -7.00
N ASP A 205 19.46 22.66 -7.67
CA ASP A 205 19.44 24.11 -7.94
C ASP A 205 18.22 24.54 -8.77
N ALA A 206 17.68 23.62 -9.58
CA ALA A 206 16.51 23.87 -10.41
C ALA A 206 15.27 24.13 -9.56
N PHE A 207 15.11 23.42 -8.44
CA PHE A 207 13.96 23.55 -7.54
C PHE A 207 13.96 24.88 -6.79
N GLU A 208 15.12 25.34 -6.33
CA GLU A 208 15.23 26.62 -5.62
C GLU A 208 14.83 27.81 -6.50
N LYS A 209 15.12 27.71 -7.80
CA LYS A 209 14.76 28.72 -8.82
C LYS A 209 13.28 28.67 -9.23
N LEU A 210 12.49 27.72 -8.74
CA LEU A 210 11.06 27.66 -9.03
C LEU A 210 10.29 28.77 -8.28
N PRO A 211 9.21 29.30 -8.88
CA PRO A 211 8.23 30.09 -8.16
C PRO A 211 7.76 29.40 -6.88
N LYS A 212 7.56 30.16 -5.80
CA LYS A 212 7.15 29.62 -4.49
C LYS A 212 5.84 28.83 -4.55
N GLN A 213 4.92 29.25 -5.42
CA GLN A 213 3.66 28.57 -5.66
C GLN A 213 3.88 27.13 -6.15
N LEU A 214 4.82 26.92 -7.07
CA LEU A 214 5.15 25.58 -7.57
C LEU A 214 5.88 24.73 -6.52
N GLN A 215 6.71 25.35 -5.67
CA GLN A 215 7.33 24.63 -4.56
C GLN A 215 6.27 24.11 -3.57
N TYR A 216 5.22 24.89 -3.28
CA TYR A 216 4.09 24.43 -2.46
C TYR A 216 3.32 23.28 -3.11
N VAL A 217 3.03 23.39 -4.42
CA VAL A 217 2.36 22.31 -5.17
C VAL A 217 3.21 21.04 -5.13
N HIS A 218 4.52 21.13 -5.34
CA HIS A 218 5.43 19.98 -5.25
C HIS A 218 5.41 19.31 -3.87
N VAL A 219 5.44 20.09 -2.79
CA VAL A 219 5.35 19.55 -1.42
C VAL A 219 4.00 18.89 -1.16
N ALA A 220 2.90 19.47 -1.66
CA ALA A 220 1.58 18.87 -1.56
C ALA A 220 1.48 17.56 -2.36
N SER A 221 2.03 17.52 -3.57
CA SER A 221 2.13 16.31 -4.39
C SER A 221 2.92 15.22 -3.68
N LEU A 222 4.09 15.56 -3.11
CA LEU A 222 4.93 14.65 -2.35
C LEU A 222 4.20 14.08 -1.12
N GLY A 223 3.43 14.90 -0.41
CA GLY A 223 2.55 14.45 0.66
C GLY A 223 1.48 13.46 0.19
N CYS A 224 0.89 13.68 -0.99
CA CYS A 224 -0.08 12.76 -1.58
C CYS A 224 0.55 11.42 -1.99
N ILE A 225 1.73 11.45 -2.62
CA ILE A 225 2.48 10.23 -2.96
C ILE A 225 2.88 9.46 -1.69
N ALA A 226 3.34 10.16 -0.65
CA ALA A 226 3.66 9.54 0.64
C ALA A 226 2.42 8.90 1.29
N LEU A 227 1.26 9.56 1.25
CA LEU A 227 0.01 9.00 1.73
C LEU A 227 -0.39 7.74 0.94
N SER A 228 -0.30 7.78 -0.39
CA SER A 228 -0.55 6.62 -1.24
C SER A 228 0.36 5.44 -0.87
N MET A 229 1.65 5.70 -0.63
CA MET A 229 2.59 4.68 -0.19
C MET A 229 2.24 4.08 1.16
N ILE A 230 1.86 4.91 2.15
CA ILE A 230 1.42 4.46 3.47
C ILE A 230 0.21 3.53 3.35
N LEU A 231 -0.77 3.89 2.52
CA LEU A 231 -1.98 3.10 2.28
C LEU A 231 -1.67 1.78 1.54
N LEU A 232 -0.78 1.78 0.55
CA LEU A 232 -0.38 0.55 -0.16
C LEU A 232 0.42 -0.43 0.72
N LEU A 233 1.13 0.07 1.73
CA LEU A 233 1.86 -0.79 2.69
C LEU A 233 0.96 -1.37 3.78
N ALA A 234 -0.17 -0.72 4.07
CA ALA A 234 -1.06 -1.11 5.16
C ALA A 234 -1.63 -2.54 5.04
N PRO A 235 -2.06 -3.04 3.87
CA PRO A 235 -2.52 -4.42 3.69
C PRO A 235 -1.52 -5.48 4.17
N ALA A 236 -0.25 -5.36 3.75
CA ALA A 236 0.80 -6.29 4.13
C ALA A 236 1.11 -6.21 5.64
N ALA A 237 1.13 -4.99 6.20
CA ALA A 237 1.29 -4.79 7.64
C ALA A 237 0.14 -5.44 8.43
N PHE A 238 -1.10 -5.26 7.98
CA PHE A 238 -2.30 -5.82 8.60
C PHE A 238 -2.31 -7.35 8.55
N HIS A 239 -2.03 -7.94 7.38
CA HIS A 239 -1.99 -9.39 7.20
C HIS A 239 -1.01 -10.04 8.19
N ARG A 240 0.16 -9.42 8.37
CA ARG A 240 1.22 -9.96 9.22
C ARG A 240 1.02 -9.71 10.71
N ILE A 241 0.67 -8.48 11.09
CA ILE A 241 0.62 -8.06 12.50
C ILE A 241 -0.71 -8.49 13.14
N VAL A 242 -1.82 -8.30 12.43
CA VAL A 242 -3.17 -8.53 12.98
C VAL A 242 -3.61 -9.97 12.74
N GLU A 243 -3.51 -10.44 11.50
CA GLU A 243 -4.01 -11.77 11.11
C GLU A 243 -2.93 -12.87 11.24
N ARG A 244 -1.70 -12.51 11.63
CA ARG A 244 -0.56 -13.44 11.82
C ARG A 244 -0.22 -14.27 10.57
N GLY A 245 -0.60 -13.79 9.38
CA GLY A 245 -0.45 -14.49 8.11
C GLY A 245 -1.59 -15.47 7.79
N GLU A 246 -2.72 -15.39 8.51
CA GLU A 246 -3.92 -16.17 8.19
C GLU A 246 -4.84 -15.41 7.23
N ASP A 247 -5.41 -16.15 6.27
CA ASP A 247 -6.25 -15.61 5.21
C ASP A 247 -7.70 -15.46 5.66
N THR A 248 -8.12 -14.24 6.02
CA THR A 248 -9.48 -13.95 6.51
C THR A 248 -10.26 -12.98 5.62
N GLN A 249 -11.60 -13.01 5.71
CA GLN A 249 -12.44 -12.08 4.92
C GLN A 249 -12.17 -10.60 5.26
N ARG A 250 -11.67 -10.35 6.48
CA ARG A 250 -11.32 -9.01 6.97
C ARG A 250 -10.10 -8.44 6.24
N ILE A 251 -9.03 -9.23 6.07
CA ILE A 251 -7.87 -8.79 5.29
C ILE A 251 -8.26 -8.55 3.83
N GLN A 252 -9.11 -9.38 3.24
CA GLN A 252 -9.55 -9.17 1.85
C GLN A 252 -10.25 -7.81 1.67
N SER A 253 -11.27 -7.53 2.49
CA SER A 253 -12.04 -6.28 2.37
C SER A 253 -11.22 -5.04 2.73
N PHE A 254 -10.38 -5.15 3.77
CA PHE A 254 -9.45 -4.08 4.16
C PHE A 254 -8.42 -3.80 3.07
N SER A 255 -7.81 -4.84 2.49
CA SER A 255 -6.79 -4.71 1.45
C SER A 255 -7.36 -4.03 0.20
N SER A 256 -8.53 -4.46 -0.26
CA SER A 256 -9.19 -3.83 -1.41
C SER A 256 -9.51 -2.37 -1.16
N ALA A 257 -10.00 -2.02 0.05
CA ALA A 257 -10.29 -0.65 0.41
C ALA A 257 -9.02 0.23 0.43
N MET A 258 -7.92 -0.27 1.00
CA MET A 258 -6.65 0.46 1.05
C MET A 258 -6.03 0.67 -0.33
N VAL A 259 -6.04 -0.36 -1.19
CA VAL A 259 -5.53 -0.23 -2.56
C VAL A 259 -6.33 0.80 -3.35
N LEU A 260 -7.67 0.76 -3.29
CA LEU A 260 -8.52 1.75 -3.94
C LEU A 260 -8.35 3.16 -3.35
N ALA A 261 -8.26 3.27 -2.02
CA ALA A 261 -8.03 4.55 -1.35
C ALA A 261 -6.67 5.15 -1.72
N ALA A 262 -5.65 4.33 -1.97
CA ALA A 262 -4.32 4.80 -2.36
C ALA A 262 -4.25 5.39 -3.77
N LEU A 263 -5.16 5.01 -4.67
CA LEU A 263 -5.19 5.53 -6.05
C LEU A 263 -5.59 7.01 -6.11
N VAL A 264 -6.45 7.47 -5.21
CA VAL A 264 -6.89 8.88 -5.17
C VAL A 264 -5.73 9.84 -4.90
N PRO A 265 -4.96 9.71 -3.80
CA PRO A 265 -3.81 10.56 -3.56
C PRO A 265 -2.68 10.29 -4.57
N LEU A 266 -2.58 9.10 -5.16
CA LEU A 266 -1.65 8.86 -6.27
C LEU A 266 -1.97 9.74 -7.49
N ALA A 267 -3.25 9.81 -7.90
CA ALA A 267 -3.66 10.67 -9.01
C ALA A 267 -3.38 12.15 -8.73
N LEU A 268 -3.66 12.60 -7.50
CA LEU A 268 -3.41 13.99 -7.09
C LEU A 268 -1.90 14.31 -7.11
N GLY A 269 -1.07 13.41 -6.58
CA GLY A 269 0.38 13.59 -6.58
C GLY A 269 0.97 13.65 -7.99
N LEU A 270 0.56 12.73 -8.87
CA LEU A 270 1.00 12.72 -10.28
C LEU A 270 0.54 13.98 -11.05
N SER A 271 -0.69 14.41 -10.84
CA SER A 271 -1.24 15.62 -11.47
C SER A 271 -0.50 16.87 -11.01
N GLY A 272 -0.22 17.00 -9.71
CA GLY A 272 0.51 18.15 -9.17
C GLY A 272 1.97 18.19 -9.62
N ASP A 273 2.66 17.06 -9.71
CA ASP A 273 4.01 17.01 -10.30
C ASP A 273 4.00 17.42 -11.76
N LEU A 274 3.02 16.95 -12.54
CA LEU A 274 2.87 17.33 -13.93
C LEU A 274 2.61 18.82 -14.09
N LEU A 275 1.85 19.43 -13.16
CA LEU A 275 1.67 20.89 -13.12
C LEU A 275 3.02 21.60 -12.99
N VAL A 276 3.84 21.19 -12.02
CA VAL A 276 5.17 21.80 -11.78
C VAL A 276 6.06 21.65 -13.01
N VAL A 277 6.10 20.46 -13.61
CA VAL A 277 6.90 20.19 -14.81
C VAL A 277 6.38 20.98 -16.02
N ALA A 278 5.07 21.00 -16.24
CA ALA A 278 4.46 21.68 -17.38
C ALA A 278 4.64 23.21 -17.30
N GLU A 279 4.54 23.79 -16.10
CA GLU A 279 4.81 25.22 -15.92
C GLU A 279 6.30 25.51 -16.13
N LYS A 280 7.18 24.64 -15.63
CA LYS A 280 8.63 24.78 -15.82
C LYS A 280 9.07 24.71 -17.29
N VAL A 281 8.41 23.88 -18.10
CA VAL A 281 8.72 23.70 -19.53
C VAL A 281 8.07 24.79 -20.40
N SER A 282 6.81 25.12 -20.16
CA SER A 282 6.03 26.01 -21.03
C SER A 282 6.09 27.49 -20.64
N GLY A 283 6.39 27.80 -19.37
CA GLY A 283 6.26 29.16 -18.81
C GLY A 283 4.82 29.66 -18.69
N SER A 284 3.80 28.81 -18.92
CA SER A 284 2.39 29.19 -18.90
C SER A 284 1.60 28.39 -17.86
N THR A 285 1.15 29.08 -16.81
CA THR A 285 0.32 28.49 -15.75
C THR A 285 -1.01 27.96 -16.31
N ALA A 286 -1.62 28.65 -17.27
CA ALA A 286 -2.87 28.19 -17.88
C ALA A 286 -2.70 26.85 -18.60
N PHE A 287 -1.62 26.69 -19.35
CA PHE A 287 -1.29 25.42 -20.00
C PHE A 287 -1.01 24.31 -18.96
N ALA A 288 -0.21 24.62 -17.94
CA ALA A 288 0.15 23.68 -16.89
C ALA A 288 -1.06 23.16 -16.12
N VAL A 289 -1.96 24.05 -15.69
CA VAL A 289 -3.21 23.69 -15.00
C VAL A 289 -4.10 22.85 -15.91
N SER A 290 -4.21 23.20 -17.20
CA SER A 290 -5.04 22.47 -18.16
C SER A 290 -4.56 21.02 -18.33
N VAL A 291 -3.25 20.82 -18.55
CA VAL A 291 -2.67 19.48 -18.72
C VAL A 291 -2.76 18.67 -17.42
N ALA A 292 -2.48 19.29 -16.27
CA ALA A 292 -2.62 18.64 -14.97
C ALA A 292 -4.06 18.19 -14.69
N ALA A 293 -5.05 19.05 -15.01
CA ALA A 293 -6.47 18.74 -14.86
C ALA A 293 -6.90 17.61 -15.81
N VAL A 294 -6.44 17.62 -17.07
CA VAL A 294 -6.71 16.54 -18.03
C VAL A 294 -6.17 15.21 -17.53
N VAL A 295 -4.93 15.16 -17.01
CA VAL A 295 -4.35 13.93 -16.46
C VAL A 295 -5.08 13.47 -15.21
N LEU A 296 -5.49 14.40 -14.32
CA LEU A 296 -6.26 14.04 -13.14
C LEU A 296 -7.61 13.41 -13.50
N VAL A 297 -8.34 14.03 -14.43
CA VAL A 297 -9.62 13.51 -14.95
C VAL A 297 -9.39 12.18 -15.68
N PHE A 298 -8.32 12.04 -16.45
CA PHE A 298 -7.97 10.80 -17.12
C PHE A 298 -7.71 9.66 -16.13
N CYS A 299 -6.88 9.88 -15.10
CA CYS A 299 -6.59 8.88 -14.07
C CYS A 299 -7.85 8.49 -13.29
N LEU A 300 -8.59 9.46 -12.75
CA LEU A 300 -9.79 9.18 -11.95
C LEU A 300 -10.92 8.60 -12.82
N GLY A 301 -11.06 9.09 -14.05
CA GLY A 301 -12.02 8.60 -15.03
C GLY A 301 -11.73 7.15 -15.44
N LEU A 302 -10.47 6.79 -15.67
CA LEU A 302 -10.10 5.43 -16.04
C LEU A 302 -10.18 4.46 -14.86
N TRP A 303 -9.73 4.87 -13.67
CA TRP A 303 -9.71 3.98 -12.50
C TRP A 303 -11.07 3.81 -11.83
N PHE A 304 -11.85 4.89 -11.69
CA PHE A 304 -13.15 4.87 -11.01
C PHE A 304 -14.32 5.04 -11.98
N GLY A 305 -14.24 6.00 -12.90
CA GLY A 305 -15.34 6.27 -13.84
C GLY A 305 -15.68 5.07 -14.72
N LEU A 306 -14.69 4.52 -15.43
CA LEU A 306 -14.84 3.38 -16.34
C LEU A 306 -15.22 2.11 -15.57
N THR A 307 -14.59 1.85 -14.42
CA THR A 307 -14.86 0.64 -13.63
C THR A 307 -16.26 0.66 -13.02
N LEU A 308 -16.73 1.82 -12.56
CA LEU A 308 -18.11 2.01 -12.07
C LEU A 308 -19.13 1.95 -13.22
N ALA A 309 -18.82 2.52 -14.39
CA ALA A 309 -19.66 2.43 -15.57
C ALA A 309 -19.82 0.97 -16.01
N LEU A 310 -18.73 0.21 -16.10
CA LEU A 310 -18.76 -1.22 -16.43
C LEU A 310 -19.51 -2.06 -15.38
N ARG A 311 -19.41 -1.70 -14.10
CA ARG A 311 -20.20 -2.34 -13.04
C ARG A 311 -21.70 -2.08 -13.22
N TRP A 312 -22.08 -0.87 -13.61
CA TRP A 312 -23.48 -0.51 -13.82
C TRP A 312 -24.05 -1.08 -15.12
N TRP A 313 -23.19 -1.27 -16.12
CA TRP A 313 -23.52 -1.85 -17.44
C TRP A 313 -23.53 -3.38 -17.48
N ARG A 314 -23.26 -4.07 -16.38
CA ARG A 314 -23.58 -5.50 -16.25
C ARG A 314 -25.02 -5.63 -15.77
N PRO A 315 -26.03 -5.73 -16.65
CA PRO A 315 -27.34 -6.20 -16.23
C PRO A 315 -27.16 -7.59 -15.62
N SER A 316 -27.88 -7.86 -14.55
CA SER A 316 -27.97 -9.15 -13.86
C SER A 316 -28.51 -10.22 -14.82
N THR A 317 -27.72 -10.69 -15.78
CA THR A 317 -28.03 -11.94 -16.50
C THR A 317 -27.61 -13.07 -15.59
N ASP A 318 -28.41 -13.28 -14.55
CA ASP A 318 -28.38 -14.50 -13.74
C ASP A 318 -29.11 -15.59 -14.54
N PRO A 319 -28.41 -16.58 -15.14
CA PRO A 319 -29.04 -17.62 -15.93
C PRO A 319 -29.87 -18.59 -15.05
N SER A 320 -29.68 -18.55 -13.73
CA SER A 320 -30.34 -19.43 -12.74
C SER A 320 -31.84 -19.18 -12.60
N ALA A 321 -32.33 -17.96 -12.89
CA ALA A 321 -33.75 -17.64 -12.77
C ALA A 321 -34.62 -18.36 -13.84
N GLY A 322 -34.02 -18.78 -14.96
CA GLY A 322 -34.71 -19.50 -16.03
C GLY A 322 -34.79 -21.03 -15.85
N LEU A 323 -33.92 -21.61 -15.02
CA LEU A 323 -33.87 -23.07 -14.81
C LEU A 323 -34.87 -23.55 -13.75
N HIS A 324 -35.19 -22.71 -12.76
CA HIS A 324 -36.18 -23.06 -11.73
C HIS A 324 -37.64 -23.03 -12.25
N ASN A 325 -37.90 -22.32 -13.36
CA ASN A 325 -39.24 -22.20 -13.94
C ASN A 325 -39.57 -23.34 -14.94
N ARG A 326 -38.55 -23.99 -15.54
CA ARG A 326 -38.79 -25.13 -16.46
C ARG A 326 -39.12 -26.43 -15.73
N SER A 327 -38.63 -26.64 -14.51
CA SER A 327 -38.95 -27.84 -13.72
C SER A 327 -40.36 -27.83 -13.13
N THR A 328 -40.93 -26.65 -12.87
CA THR A 328 -42.32 -26.48 -12.40
C THR A 328 -43.33 -26.60 -13.52
N GLY A 329 -43.03 -26.09 -14.73
CA GLY A 329 -43.89 -26.25 -15.91
C GLY A 329 -44.03 -27.71 -16.37
N ALA A 330 -42.93 -28.46 -16.42
CA ALA A 330 -42.95 -29.87 -16.85
C ALA A 330 -43.68 -30.81 -15.85
N ARG A 331 -43.74 -30.44 -14.56
CA ARG A 331 -44.50 -31.18 -13.55
C ARG A 331 -46.00 -30.89 -13.61
N ALA A 332 -46.43 -29.74 -14.12
CA ALA A 332 -47.85 -29.38 -14.24
C ALA A 332 -48.52 -30.08 -15.43
N GLU A 333 -47.83 -30.28 -16.56
CA GLU A 333 -48.38 -30.98 -17.73
C GLU A 333 -48.58 -32.49 -17.54
N LEU A 334 -47.85 -33.12 -16.62
CA LEU A 334 -48.03 -34.55 -16.32
C LEU A 334 -49.23 -34.84 -15.40
N VAL A 335 -49.73 -33.83 -14.66
CA VAL A 335 -50.87 -33.98 -13.74
C VAL A 335 -52.21 -33.70 -14.43
N SER A 336 -52.24 -33.00 -15.58
CA SER A 336 -53.48 -32.73 -16.33
C SER A 336 -53.82 -33.78 -17.39
N ARG A 337 -53.09 -34.90 -17.45
CA ARG A 337 -53.31 -36.02 -18.39
C ARG A 337 -53.66 -37.36 -17.72
N GLN A 338 -53.95 -37.35 -16.42
CA GLN A 338 -54.61 -38.45 -15.69
C GLN A 338 -56.01 -38.01 -15.28
#